data_AF-A0A257M2L6-F1
#
_entry.id   AF-A0A257M2L6-F1
#
_cell.length_a   1.000
_cell.length_b   1.000
_cell.length_c   1.000
_cell.angle_alpha   90.00
_cell.angle_beta   90.00
_cell.angle_gamma   90.00
#
_symmetry.space_group_name_H-M   'P 1'
#
loop_
_entity.id
_entity.type
_entity.pdbx_description
1 polymer ?
#
loop_
_entity_poly.entity_id
_entity_poly.type
_entity_poly.pdbx_seq_one_letter_code
_entity_poly.pdbx_strand_id
1 'polypeptide(L)' 'LVMPLDRDPSRNDVTLEVQASDTLSGAWTTIATSTAGAPFTGSAVIVGDDALPGTRTVEVHDPATLVDHPKRFLRLHIIH' A
#
# COMPACT_ATOMS: atom_id res chain seq x y z
N LEU A 1 -7.45 -7.86 4.32
CA LEU A 1 -6.79 -8.38 3.08
C LEU A 1 -5.32 -8.00 3.12
N VAL A 2 -4.43 -8.71 2.42
CA VAL A 2 -3.00 -8.41 2.38
C VAL A 2 -2.53 -8.23 0.94
N MET A 3 -1.75 -7.19 0.67
CA MET A 3 -1.07 -6.97 -0.60
C MET A 3 0.45 -7.05 -0.39
N PRO A 4 1.10 -8.15 -0.80
CA PRO A 4 2.56 -8.20 -0.86
C PRO A 4 3.05 -7.41 -2.07
N LEU A 5 4.11 -6.63 -1.89
CA LEU A 5 4.80 -5.92 -2.97
C LEU A 5 6.30 -5.90 -2.71
N ASP A 6 7.09 -6.08 -3.77
CA ASP A 6 8.52 -5.85 -3.71
C ASP A 6 8.82 -4.38 -3.99
N ARG A 7 9.61 -3.75 -3.12
CA ARG A 7 10.10 -2.38 -3.32
C ARG A 7 11.57 -2.25 -2.97
N ASP A 8 12.20 -1.26 -3.56
CA ASP A 8 13.54 -0.80 -3.23
C ASP A 8 13.46 0.70 -2.91
N PRO A 9 13.66 1.13 -1.65
CA PRO A 9 13.63 2.55 -1.26
C PRO A 9 14.60 3.45 -2.03
N SER A 10 15.66 2.89 -2.62
CA SER A 10 16.57 3.68 -3.46
C SER A 10 15.93 4.12 -4.79
N ARG A 11 14.80 3.51 -5.18
CA ARG A 11 13.94 3.94 -6.29
C ARG A 11 12.93 4.97 -5.78
N ASN A 12 13.39 6.20 -5.62
CA ASN A 12 12.67 7.30 -4.97
C ASN A 12 12.09 8.33 -5.95
N ASP A 13 12.01 7.96 -7.23
CA ASP A 13 11.43 8.76 -8.32
C ASP A 13 9.91 8.59 -8.45
N VAL A 14 9.29 7.77 -7.60
CA VAL A 14 7.84 7.54 -7.58
C VAL A 14 7.27 7.63 -6.17
N THR A 15 5.97 7.95 -6.10
CA THR A 15 5.13 7.75 -4.93
C THR A 15 4.27 6.51 -5.14
N LEU A 16 4.31 5.60 -4.16
CA LEU A 16 3.49 4.41 -4.13
C LEU A 16 2.31 4.64 -3.19
N GLU A 17 1.09 4.43 -3.68
CA GLU A 17 -0.12 4.46 -2.89
C GLU A 17 -0.82 3.10 -2.95
N VAL A 18 -1.01 2.47 -1.79
CA VAL A 18 -1.93 1.34 -1.67
C VAL A 18 -3.31 1.88 -1.39
N GLN A 19 -4.26 1.51 -2.23
CA GLN A 19 -5.63 2.00 -2.15
C GLN A 19 -6.62 0.85 -2.01
N ALA A 20 -7.71 1.11 -1.29
CA ALA A 20 -8.77 0.16 -1.05
C ALA A 20 -10.14 0.71 -1.50
N SER A 21 -11.03 -0.18 -1.92
CA SER A 21 -12.43 0.15 -2.23
C SER A 21 -13.32 -1.07 -2.06
N ASP A 22 -14.61 -0.83 -1.86
CA ASP A 22 -15.62 -1.89 -1.80
C ASP A 22 -16.19 -2.24 -3.19
N THR A 23 -15.73 -1.52 -4.23
CA THR A 23 -16.11 -1.72 -5.63
C THR A 23 -14.90 -1.56 -6.55
N LEU A 24 -14.95 -2.16 -7.76
CA LEU A 24 -13.89 -2.02 -8.75
C LEU A 24 -13.94 -0.70 -9.54
N SER A 25 -15.13 -0.11 -9.69
CA SER A 25 -15.38 1.08 -10.51
C SER A 25 -15.65 2.38 -9.74
N GLY A 26 -15.61 2.32 -8.40
CA GLY A 26 -15.91 3.47 -7.53
C GLY A 26 -14.68 4.26 -7.10
N ALA A 27 -14.89 5.12 -6.09
CA ALA A 27 -13.81 5.86 -5.46
C ALA A 27 -12.86 4.90 -4.71
N TRP A 28 -11.58 5.22 -4.76
CA TRP A 28 -10.51 4.50 -4.09
C TRP A 28 -9.96 5.36 -2.97
N THR A 29 -9.77 4.76 -1.80
CA THR A 29 -9.20 5.43 -0.62
C THR A 29 -7.78 4.95 -0.42
N THR A 30 -6.83 5.88 -0.34
CA THR A 30 -5.44 5.56 0.01
C THR A 30 -5.35 5.14 1.48
N ILE A 31 -4.82 3.94 1.71
CA ILE A 31 -4.64 3.35 3.05
C ILE A 31 -3.17 3.26 3.44
N ALA A 32 -2.25 3.34 2.49
CA ALA A 32 -0.81 3.46 2.74
C ALA A 32 -0.15 4.27 1.62
N THR A 33 0.81 5.12 1.97
CA THR A 33 1.60 5.93 1.04
C THR A 33 3.09 5.83 1.37
N SER A 34 3.91 5.64 0.34
CA SER A 34 5.37 5.73 0.38
C SER A 34 5.81 6.79 -0.64
N THR A 35 6.32 7.90 -0.16
CA THR A 35 6.77 9.02 -1.00
C THR A 35 8.29 9.07 -1.04
N ALA A 36 8.87 9.20 -2.25
CA ALA A 36 10.30 9.38 -2.46
C ALA A 36 11.14 8.34 -1.69
N GLY A 37 10.73 7.07 -1.74
CA GLY A 37 11.45 5.97 -1.08
C GLY A 37 11.31 5.91 0.45
N ALA A 38 10.54 6.80 1.09
CA ALA A 38 10.28 6.69 2.53
C ALA A 38 9.47 5.41 2.86
N PRO A 39 9.55 4.88 4.09
CA PRO A 39 8.68 3.81 4.55
C PRO A 39 7.19 4.17 4.39
N PHE A 40 6.34 3.17 4.16
CA PHE A 40 4.90 3.37 4.08
C PHE A 40 4.34 3.95 5.38
N THR A 41 3.43 4.91 5.23
CA THR A 41 2.64 5.49 6.32
C THR A 41 1.15 5.48 5.94
N GLY A 42 0.25 5.47 6.92
CA GLY A 42 -1.20 5.45 6.66
C GLY A 42 -1.96 4.64 7.70
N SER A 43 -3.19 4.26 7.36
CA SER A 43 -4.06 3.46 8.23
C SER A 43 -3.79 1.95 8.14
N ALA A 44 -3.12 1.50 7.08
CA ALA A 44 -2.76 0.08 6.92
C ALA A 44 -1.67 -0.34 7.92
N VAL A 45 -1.68 -1.61 8.30
CA VAL A 45 -0.56 -2.21 9.02
C VAL A 45 0.51 -2.62 8.02
N ILE A 46 1.74 -2.20 8.26
CA ILE A 46 2.88 -2.42 7.36
C ILE A 46 3.85 -3.40 8.01
N VAL A 47 4.25 -4.44 7.28
CA VAL A 47 5.25 -5.43 7.71
C VAL A 47 6.40 -5.47 6.71
N GLY A 48 7.63 -5.50 7.21
CA GLY A 48 8.83 -5.68 6.39
C GLY A 48 9.33 -4.42 5.66
N ASP A 49 8.82 -3.24 6.00
CA ASP A 49 9.27 -1.97 5.40
C ASP A 49 10.24 -1.20 6.31
N ASP A 50 11.20 -0.54 5.68
CA ASP A 50 12.17 0.37 6.30
C ASP A 50 12.74 1.34 5.26
N ALA A 51 13.71 2.17 5.63
CA ALA A 51 14.34 3.15 4.73
C ALA A 51 15.74 2.75 4.22
N LEU A 52 16.20 1.54 4.54
CA LEU A 52 17.52 1.06 4.15
C LEU A 52 17.59 0.82 2.64
N PRO A 53 18.78 0.73 2.02
CA PRO A 53 18.89 0.34 0.61
C PRO A 53 18.56 -1.14 0.36
N GLY A 54 18.11 -1.46 -0.85
CA GLY A 54 17.94 -2.83 -1.34
C GLY A 54 16.49 -3.32 -1.38
N THR A 55 16.22 -4.23 -2.32
CA THR A 55 14.89 -4.80 -2.52
C THR A 55 14.40 -5.58 -1.31
N ARG A 56 13.14 -5.37 -0.92
CA ARG A 56 12.44 -6.19 0.07
C ARG A 56 10.99 -6.39 -0.32
N THR A 57 10.41 -7.44 0.25
CA THR A 57 8.98 -7.66 0.25
C THR A 57 8.35 -6.90 1.42
N VAL A 58 7.40 -6.03 1.11
CA VAL A 58 6.56 -5.34 2.08
C VAL A 58 5.16 -5.92 2.00
N GLU A 59 4.56 -6.18 3.15
CA GLU A 59 3.15 -6.54 3.22
C GLU A 59 2.33 -5.35 3.71
N VAL A 60 1.31 -4.98 2.93
CA VAL A 60 0.35 -3.95 3.30
C VAL A 60 -0.97 -4.62 3.68
N HIS A 61 -1.35 -4.51 4.94
CA HIS A 61 -2.54 -5.13 5.51
C HIS A 61 -3.68 -4.11 5.61
N ASP A 62 -4.76 -4.35 4.86
CA ASP A 62 -5.97 -3.53 4.89
C ASP A 62 -6.60 -3.57 6.29
N PRO A 63 -6.81 -2.43 6.95
CA PRO A 63 -7.35 -2.38 8.31
C PRO A 63 -8.85 -2.71 8.37
N ALA A 64 -9.55 -2.67 7.23
CA ALA A 64 -10.97 -2.96 7.16
C ALA A 64 -11.28 -4.46 7.37
N THR A 65 -12.34 -4.74 8.14
CA THR A 65 -12.87 -6.10 8.29
C THR A 65 -13.82 -6.42 7.13
N LEU A 66 -13.87 -7.70 6.73
CA LEU A 66 -14.85 -8.14 5.73
C LEU A 66 -16.28 -8.26 6.28
N VAL A 67 -16.46 -8.11 7.60
CA VAL A 67 -17.80 -8.06 8.22
C VAL A 67 -18.50 -6.76 7.83
N ASP A 68 -17.77 -5.64 7.93
CA ASP A 68 -18.29 -4.31 7.59
C ASP A 68 -18.14 -3.98 6.09
N HIS A 69 -17.15 -4.61 5.43
CA HIS A 69 -16.86 -4.43 4.01
C HIS A 69 -16.93 -5.79 3.27
N PRO A 70 -18.14 -6.30 2.96
CA PRO A 70 -18.34 -7.65 2.43
C PRO A 70 -17.74 -7.87 1.04
N LYS A 71 -17.42 -6.79 0.33
CA LYS A 71 -16.58 -6.79 -0.88
C LYS A 71 -15.45 -5.82 -0.63
N ARG A 72 -14.22 -6.23 -0.92
CA ARG A 72 -13.05 -5.40 -0.67
C ARG A 72 -11.99 -5.69 -1.71
N PHE A 73 -11.45 -4.63 -2.29
CA PHE A 73 -10.45 -4.68 -3.35
C PHE A 73 -9.28 -3.80 -2.95
N LEU A 74 -8.08 -4.26 -3.29
CA LEU A 74 -6.84 -3.51 -3.13
C LEU A 74 -6.22 -3.24 -4.50
N ARG A 75 -5.57 -2.09 -4.65
CA ARG A 75 -4.71 -1.79 -5.79
C ARG A 75 -3.47 -1.03 -5.34
N LEU A 76 -2.42 -1.15 -6.15
CA LEU A 76 -1.26 -0.27 -6.10
C LEU A 76 -1.43 0.82 -7.16
N HIS A 77 -1.33 2.08 -6.75
CA HIS A 77 -1.34 3.26 -7.61
C HIS A 77 0.05 3.92 -7.54
N ILE A 78 0.66 4.16 -8.69
CA ILE A 78 2.02 4.68 -8.80
C ILE A 78 1.94 6.08 -9.44
N ILE A 79 2.50 7.08 -8.75
CA ILE A 79 2.51 8.48 -9.17
C ILE A 79 3.97 8.92 -9.39
N HIS A 80 4.23 9.68 -10.46
CA HIS A 80 5.53 10.24 -10.81
C HIS A 80 5.55 11.77 -10.68
#